data_AF-M1D5F4-F1
#
_entry.id   AF-M1D5F4-F1
#
_cell.length_a   1.000
_cell.length_b   1.000
_cell.length_c   1.000
_cell.angle_alpha   90.00
_cell.angle_beta   90.00
_cell.angle_gamma   90.00
#
_symmetry.space_group_name_H-M   'P 1'
#
loop_
_entity.id
_entity.type
_entity.pdbx_description
1 polymer ?
#
loop_
_entity_poly.entity_id
_entity_poly.type
_entity_poly.pdbx_seq_one_letter_code
_entity_poly.pdbx_strand_id
1 'polypeptide(L)'
;MAFLRFMGDDDDAKRFSYSLEVGGFGRKLTWQGVPRSIRDSHKTVRDSLDGLIIQRSMALFFSGGDRKELKLKVAGRIWREPL
;
A
#
# COMPACT_ATOMS: atom_id res chain seq x y z
N MET A 1 -3.54 -1.78 -7.20
CA MET A 1 -2.41 -1.83 -6.26
C MET A 1 -2.22 -0.45 -5.66
N ALA A 2 -1.86 -0.37 -4.39
CA ALA A 2 -1.46 0.86 -3.73
C ALA A 2 -0.13 0.63 -3.01
N PHE A 3 0.77 1.62 -3.05
CA PHE A 3 2.09 1.54 -2.42
C PHE A 3 2.57 2.96 -2.09
N LEU A 4 3.63 3.05 -1.28
CA LEU A 4 4.28 4.30 -0.92
C LEU A 4 5.69 4.34 -1.51
N ARG A 5 6.10 5.50 -2.05
CA ARG A 5 7.49 5.76 -2.45
C ARG A 5 8.11 6.80 -1.54
N PHE A 6 9.38 6.59 -1.20
CA PHE A 6 10.18 7.50 -0.41
C PHE A 6 10.89 8.51 -1.31
N MET A 7 10.75 9.79 -1.00
CA MET A 7 11.45 10.87 -1.72
C MET A 7 12.87 11.06 -1.18
N GLY A 8 13.77 10.14 -1.55
CA GLY A 8 15.18 10.16 -1.16
C GLY A 8 15.94 9.07 -1.90
N ASP A 9 17.13 8.69 -1.46
CA ASP A 9 17.81 7.49 -1.96
C ASP A 9 17.32 6.21 -1.25
N ASP A 10 17.82 5.06 -1.70
CA ASP A 10 17.43 3.75 -1.14
C ASP A 10 17.97 3.53 0.27
N ASP A 11 19.12 4.12 0.62
CA ASP A 11 19.72 3.91 1.93
C ASP A 11 18.98 4.68 3.02
N ASP A 12 18.45 5.86 2.69
CA ASP A 12 17.49 6.55 3.54
C ASP A 12 16.12 5.86 3.57
N ALA A 13 15.64 5.35 2.43
CA ALA A 13 14.33 4.70 2.36
C ALA A 13 14.23 3.46 3.27
N LYS A 14 15.32 2.67 3.36
CA LYS A 14 15.44 1.50 4.25
C LYS A 14 15.32 1.82 5.75
N ARG A 15 15.44 3.09 6.13
CA ARG A 15 15.27 3.55 7.52
C ARG A 15 13.81 3.75 7.90
N PHE A 16 12.89 3.59 6.95
CA PHE A 16 11.46 3.76 7.17
C PHE A 16 10.71 2.46 6.91
N SER A 17 9.62 2.29 7.63
CA SER A 17 8.60 1.30 7.35
C SER A 17 7.27 2.01 7.13
N TYR A 18 6.41 1.40 6.33
CA TYR A 18 5.06 1.87 6.11
C TYR A 18 4.05 0.72 6.16
N SER A 19 2.81 1.09 6.45
CA SER A 19 1.66 0.20 6.31
C SER A 19 0.57 0.86 5.48
N LEU A 20 -0.16 0.06 4.72
CA LEU A 20 -1.39 0.45 4.04
C LEU A 20 -2.51 -0.52 4.42
N GLU A 21 -3.68 0.03 4.69
CA GLU A 21 -4.85 -0.72 5.10
C GLU A 21 -6.06 -0.31 4.27
N VAL A 22 -6.84 -1.31 3.84
CA VAL A 22 -8.17 -1.14 3.26
C VAL A 22 -9.14 -2.06 3.98
N GLY A 23 -10.34 -1.59 4.30
CA GLY A 23 -11.29 -2.38 5.06
C GLY A 23 -12.72 -1.85 5.00
N GLY A 24 -13.64 -2.66 5.51
CA GLY A 24 -15.07 -2.43 5.55
C GLY A 24 -15.78 -3.64 6.16
N PHE A 25 -16.97 -3.44 6.72
CA PHE A 25 -17.79 -4.53 7.28
C PHE A 25 -17.07 -5.43 8.30
N GLY A 26 -16.26 -4.82 9.17
CA GLY A 26 -15.52 -5.54 10.22
C GLY A 26 -14.34 -6.37 9.72
N ARG A 27 -14.01 -6.33 8.42
CA ARG A 27 -12.84 -6.99 7.85
C ARG A 27 -11.88 -5.95 7.27
N LYS A 28 -10.60 -6.28 7.27
CA LYS A 28 -9.55 -5.42 6.73
C LYS A 28 -8.40 -6.23 6.13
N LEU A 29 -7.73 -5.63 5.16
CA LEU A 29 -6.51 -6.10 4.54
C LEU A 29 -5.42 -5.06 4.81
N THR A 30 -4.31 -5.49 5.40
CA THR A 30 -3.18 -4.63 5.74
C THR A 30 -1.92 -5.18 5.06
N TRP A 31 -1.12 -4.28 4.49
CA TRP A 31 0.22 -4.55 3.96
C TRP A 31 1.24 -3.78 4.81
N GLN A 32 2.43 -4.35 5.03
CA GLN A 32 3.57 -3.69 5.70
C GLN A 32 4.92 -4.00 5.04
N GLY A 33 5.87 -3.06 5.17
CA GLY A 33 7.23 -3.17 4.63
C GLY A 33 7.88 -1.81 4.33
N VAL A 34 8.93 -1.81 3.50
CA VAL A 34 9.85 -0.67 3.33
C VAL A 34 9.47 0.12 2.07
N PRO A 35 9.37 1.46 2.13
CA PRO A 35 9.07 2.25 0.93
C PRO A 35 10.26 2.24 -0.03
N ARG A 36 9.99 2.20 -1.34
CA ARG A 36 11.04 2.27 -2.37
C ARG A 36 11.40 3.71 -2.68
N SER A 37 12.68 4.01 -2.90
CA SER A 37 13.11 5.32 -3.38
C SER A 37 12.37 5.72 -4.66
N ILE A 38 12.10 7.01 -4.86
CA ILE A 38 11.65 7.55 -6.15
C ILE A 38 12.72 7.47 -7.25
N ARG A 39 14.00 7.37 -6.86
CA ARG A 39 15.15 7.27 -7.76
C ARG A 39 15.30 5.86 -8.33
N ASP A 40 14.71 4.85 -7.70
CA ASP A 40 14.58 3.51 -8.25
C ASP A 40 13.71 3.52 -9.53
N SER A 41 14.01 2.66 -10.49
CA SER A 41 13.32 2.66 -11.78
C SER A 41 11.82 2.33 -11.61
N HIS A 42 10.93 2.98 -12.37
CA HIS A 42 9.48 2.77 -12.25
C HIS A 42 9.01 1.35 -12.60
N LYS A 43 9.85 0.53 -13.25
CA LYS A 43 9.50 -0.85 -13.66
C LYS A 43 9.49 -1.84 -12.48
N THR A 44 10.15 -1.54 -11.36
CA THR A 44 10.40 -2.53 -10.31
C THR A 44 9.18 -2.81 -9.42
N VAL A 45 8.32 -1.81 -9.16
CA VAL A 45 7.27 -1.92 -8.12
C VAL A 45 6.11 -2.83 -8.52
N ARG A 46 5.68 -2.78 -9.78
CA ARG A 46 4.57 -3.62 -10.26
C ARG A 46 4.99 -5.08 -10.34
N ASP A 47 6.23 -5.33 -10.77
CA ASP A 47 6.75 -6.67 -11.00
C ASP A 47 7.15 -7.37 -9.69
N SER A 48 7.52 -6.60 -8.65
CA SER A 48 7.86 -7.14 -7.32
C SER A 48 6.67 -7.37 -6.38
N LEU A 49 5.45 -6.99 -6.78
CA LEU A 49 4.25 -7.03 -5.93
C LEU A 49 4.43 -6.29 -4.59
N ASP A 50 5.29 -5.27 -4.57
CA ASP A 50 5.73 -4.57 -3.36
C ASP A 50 4.74 -3.47 -2.96
N GLY A 51 3.55 -3.90 -2.55
CA GLY A 51 2.47 -3.02 -2.10
C GLY A 51 1.15 -3.75 -1.87
N LEU A 52 0.15 -2.98 -1.42
CA LEU A 52 -1.19 -3.47 -1.14
C LEU A 52 -1.90 -3.84 -2.46
N ILE A 53 -2.12 -5.14 -2.67
CA ILE A 53 -2.88 -5.68 -3.80
C ILE A 53 -4.23 -6.17 -3.29
N ILE A 54 -5.29 -5.71 -3.92
CA ILE A 54 -6.66 -6.11 -3.63
C ILE A 54 -7.31 -6.70 -4.88
N GLN A 55 -7.89 -7.89 -4.75
CA GLN A 55 -8.68 -8.49 -5.81
C GLN A 55 -10.04 -7.80 -5.96
N ARG A 56 -10.61 -7.82 -7.17
CA ARG A 56 -11.88 -7.17 -7.47
C ARG A 56 -13.01 -7.58 -6.53
N SER A 57 -13.13 -8.86 -6.19
CA SER A 57 -14.15 -9.38 -5.28
C SER A 57 -14.06 -8.74 -3.88
N MET A 58 -12.84 -8.62 -3.36
CA MET A 58 -12.57 -7.98 -2.07
C MET A 58 -12.79 -6.47 -2.12
N ALA A 59 -12.42 -5.82 -3.23
CA ALA A 59 -12.65 -4.40 -3.43
C ALA A 59 -14.16 -4.09 -3.44
N LEU A 60 -14.95 -4.87 -4.17
CA LEU A 60 -16.41 -4.75 -4.17
C LEU A 60 -17.02 -4.99 -2.79
N PHE A 61 -16.50 -5.95 -2.03
CA PHE A 61 -16.93 -6.21 -0.66
C PHE A 61 -16.69 -4.98 0.25
N PHE A 62 -15.50 -4.38 0.21
CA PHE A 62 -15.19 -3.20 1.03
C PHE A 62 -15.92 -1.93 0.58
N SER A 63 -16.36 -1.85 -0.68
CA SER A 63 -17.10 -0.69 -1.19
C SER A 63 -18.55 -0.60 -0.73
N GLY A 64 -19.14 -1.69 -0.23
CA GLY A 64 -20.41 -1.65 0.53
C GLY A 64 -21.69 -1.21 -0.19
N GLY A 65 -21.61 -0.88 -1.47
CA GLY A 65 -22.74 -0.43 -2.30
C GLY A 65 -23.30 -1.52 -3.22
N ASP A 66 -23.91 -1.08 -4.32
CA ASP A 66 -24.57 -1.89 -5.36
C ASP A 66 -23.63 -2.76 -6.22
N ARG A 67 -22.36 -2.86 -5.83
CA ARG A 67 -21.26 -3.54 -6.54
C ARG A 67 -20.98 -2.99 -7.94
N LYS A 68 -21.47 -1.79 -8.28
CA LYS A 68 -21.17 -1.11 -9.56
C LYS A 68 -20.03 -0.11 -9.43
N GLU A 69 -19.89 0.54 -8.27
CA GLU A 69 -18.79 1.46 -7.99
C GLU A 69 -17.76 0.88 -7.00
N LEU A 70 -16.48 1.10 -7.30
CA LEU A 70 -15.36 0.78 -6.42
C LEU A 70 -14.97 2.02 -5.60
N LYS A 71 -15.62 2.21 -4.46
CA LYS A 71 -15.25 3.22 -3.46
C LYS A 71 -14.44 2.57 -2.35
N LEU A 72 -13.16 2.86 -2.27
CA LEU A 72 -12.25 2.33 -1.24
C LEU A 72 -11.60 3.47 -0.48
N LYS A 73 -11.51 3.32 0.85
CA LYS A 73 -10.67 4.17 1.68
C LYS A 73 -9.40 3.41 2.02
N VAL A 74 -8.25 3.96 1.65
CA VAL A 74 -6.94 3.45 2.05
C VAL A 74 -6.43 4.32 3.19
N ALA A 75 -6.09 3.72 4.31
CA ALA A 75 -5.40 4.37 5.42
C ALA A 75 -3.93 3.95 5.41
N GLY A 76 -3.02 4.89 5.64
CA GLY A 76 -1.59 4.62 5.66
C GLY A 76 -0.92 5.14 6.91
N ARG A 77 0.17 4.48 7.31
CA ARG A 77 1.10 4.94 8.34
C ARG A 77 2.52 4.81 7.81
N ILE A 78 3.38 5.78 8.11
CA ILE A 78 4.83 5.71 7.87
C ILE A 78 5.54 6.05 9.17
N TRP A 79 6.64 5.37 9.46
CA TRP A 79 7.48 5.65 10.62
C TRP A 79 8.94 5.31 10.31
N ARG A 80 9.84 5.95 11.07
CA ARG A 80 11.26 5.63 11.04
C ARG A 80 11.52 4.44 11.96
N GLU A 81 12.29 3.46 11.51
CA GLU A 81 12.71 2.35 12.34
C GLU A 81 13.74 2.82 13.38
N PRO A 82 13.73 2.28 14.61
CA PRO A 82 14.78 2.53 15.59
C PRO A 82 16.14 2.07 15.05
N LEU A 83 17.19 2.84 15.36
CA LEU A 83 18.59 2.51 15.03
C LEU A 83 19.09 1.28 15.79
#